data_AF-A0A7V2AYH8-F1
#
_entry.id   AF-A0A7V2AYH8-F1
#
_cell.length_a   1.000
_cell.length_b   1.000
_cell.length_c   1.000
_cell.angle_alpha   90.00
_cell.angle_beta   90.00
_cell.angle_gamma   90.00
#
_symmetry.space_group_name_H-M   'P 1'
#
loop_
_entity.id
_entity.type
_entity.pdbx_description
1 polymer ?
#
loop_
_entity_poly.entity_id
_entity_poly.type
_entity_poly.pdbx_seq_one_letter_code
_entity_poly.pdbx_strand_id
1 'polypeptide(L)'
;MPHLRQLYGAGLVLGLMLAGCRFYGYPEGVSLTLQQIEALNEQAAAALQEALAEAEALRLLLDRYPELSSYQAQYEAILQAHQKALVTFGQWAQAVKAHPKDYRRAQRTLNAILANLTALEDQYAKVAWSVAQHVGTAQRISAVSVGPRYFFAVVPPQYARLQNVQANSPLYLLRKLVQQQLESLTQGNP
;
A
#
# COMPACT_ATOMS: atom_id res chain seq x y z
N MET A 1 60.66 15.33 -29.75
CA MET A 1 59.88 14.52 -28.79
C MET A 1 58.36 14.57 -29.08
N PRO A 2 57.85 13.93 -30.16
CA PRO A 2 56.41 13.97 -30.49
C PRO A 2 55.62 12.69 -30.13
N HIS A 3 56.30 11.54 -29.94
CA HIS A 3 55.63 10.25 -29.77
C HIS A 3 55.03 10.00 -28.37
N LEU A 4 55.50 10.71 -27.34
CA LEU A 4 54.94 10.58 -25.98
C LEU A 4 53.53 11.17 -25.87
N ARG A 5 53.21 12.25 -26.61
CA ARG A 5 51.88 12.87 -26.57
C ARG A 5 50.77 12.00 -27.18
N GLN A 6 51.09 11.16 -28.16
CA GLN A 6 50.11 10.27 -28.80
C GLN A 6 49.70 9.10 -27.90
N LEU A 7 50.61 8.59 -27.07
CA LEU A 7 50.33 7.53 -26.09
C LEU A 7 49.37 7.98 -24.99
N TYR A 8 49.51 9.22 -24.49
CA TYR A 8 48.60 9.78 -23.50
C TYR A 8 47.19 10.03 -24.07
N GLY A 9 47.09 10.46 -25.33
CA GLY A 9 45.80 10.63 -26.00
C GLY A 9 45.05 9.30 -26.18
N ALA A 10 45.77 8.25 -26.59
CA ALA A 10 45.18 6.91 -26.74
C ALA A 10 44.75 6.31 -25.39
N GLY A 11 45.55 6.48 -24.34
CA GLY A 11 45.21 6.01 -22.99
C GLY A 11 43.99 6.72 -22.38
N LEU A 12 43.84 8.02 -22.65
CA LEU A 12 42.72 8.80 -22.13
C LEU A 12 41.39 8.47 -22.84
N VAL A 13 41.43 8.18 -24.15
CA VAL A 13 40.26 7.71 -24.91
C VAL A 13 39.84 6.29 -24.48
N LEU A 14 40.81 5.39 -24.23
CA LEU A 14 40.54 4.05 -23.73
C LEU A 14 39.98 4.06 -22.29
N GLY A 15 40.50 4.96 -21.44
CA GLY A 15 39.99 5.20 -20.09
C GLY A 15 38.57 5.78 -20.07
N LEU A 16 38.24 6.68 -21.00
CA LEU A 16 36.88 7.22 -21.15
C LEU A 16 35.89 6.20 -21.71
N MET A 17 36.32 5.29 -22.60
CA MET A 17 35.48 4.20 -23.09
C MET A 17 35.20 3.15 -21.99
N LEU A 18 36.16 2.88 -21.10
CA LEU A 18 35.97 1.98 -19.96
C LEU A 18 35.17 2.63 -18.81
N ALA A 19 35.34 3.94 -18.57
CA ALA A 19 34.56 4.69 -17.59
C ALA A 19 33.13 5.04 -18.07
N GLY A 20 32.90 5.03 -19.39
CA GLY A 20 31.62 5.32 -20.03
C GLY A 20 30.67 4.12 -20.11
N CYS A 21 31.15 2.90 -19.86
CA CYS A 21 30.32 1.72 -19.65
C CYS A 21 29.65 1.81 -18.28
N ARG A 22 28.66 2.70 -18.21
CA ARG A 22 27.65 2.74 -17.17
C ARG A 22 27.05 1.34 -17.06
N PHE A 23 27.54 0.57 -16.10
CA PHE A 23 27.04 -0.74 -15.72
C PHE A 23 25.62 -0.58 -15.16
N TYR A 24 24.65 -0.41 -16.07
CA TYR A 24 23.22 -0.23 -15.81
C TYR A 24 22.46 -1.54 -16.11
N GLY A 25 23.04 -2.65 -15.68
CA GLY A 25 22.42 -3.96 -15.79
C GLY A 25 22.91 -4.78 -14.61
N TYR A 26 22.26 -4.60 -13.46
CA TYR A 26 22.40 -5.51 -12.33
C TYR A 26 21.27 -6.55 -12.49
N PRO A 27 21.47 -7.66 -13.22
CA PRO A 27 20.42 -8.65 -13.48
C PRO A 27 19.84 -9.23 -12.18
N GLU A 28 20.67 -9.34 -11.13
CA GLU A 28 20.22 -9.74 -9.78
C GLU A 28 19.22 -8.73 -9.17
N GLY A 29 19.32 -7.45 -9.52
CA GLY A 29 18.40 -6.41 -9.05
C GLY A 29 17.01 -6.57 -9.63
N VAL A 30 16.90 -7.04 -10.89
CA VAL A 30 15.60 -7.29 -11.52
C VAL A 30 14.93 -8.52 -10.93
N SER A 31 15.67 -9.62 -10.71
CA SER A 31 15.10 -10.81 -10.08
C SER A 31 14.67 -10.56 -8.63
N LEU A 32 15.43 -9.80 -7.86
CA LEU A 32 15.08 -9.44 -6.48
C LEU A 32 13.84 -8.53 -6.42
N THR A 33 13.78 -7.50 -7.25
CA THR A 33 12.59 -6.63 -7.34
C THR A 33 11.36 -7.37 -7.85
N LEU A 34 11.54 -8.34 -8.75
CA LEU A 34 10.45 -9.19 -9.21
C LEU A 34 9.88 -10.05 -8.07
N GLN A 35 10.72 -10.64 -7.23
CA GLN A 35 10.26 -11.37 -6.03
C GLN A 35 9.45 -10.46 -5.09
N GLN A 36 9.89 -9.21 -4.90
CA GLN A 36 9.14 -8.23 -4.11
C GLN A 36 7.78 -7.88 -4.74
N ILE A 37 7.71 -7.74 -6.06
CA ILE A 37 6.46 -7.53 -6.79
C ILE A 37 5.51 -8.72 -6.61
N GLU A 38 6.03 -9.95 -6.70
CA GLU A 38 5.23 -11.16 -6.49
C GLU A 38 4.70 -11.24 -5.06
N ALA A 39 5.54 -10.99 -4.07
CA ALA A 39 5.12 -10.95 -2.66
C ALA A 39 4.04 -9.88 -2.42
N LEU A 40 4.16 -8.70 -3.04
CA LEU A 40 3.13 -7.66 -2.93
C LEU A 40 1.82 -8.04 -3.62
N ASN A 41 1.87 -8.78 -4.73
CA ASN A 41 0.67 -9.28 -5.38
C ASN A 41 -0.05 -10.31 -4.51
N GLU A 42 0.70 -11.19 -3.83
CA GLU A 42 0.14 -12.14 -2.86
C GLU A 42 -0.48 -11.41 -1.66
N GLN A 43 0.21 -10.40 -1.12
CA GLN A 43 -0.33 -9.56 -0.05
C GLN A 43 -1.61 -8.83 -0.48
N ALA A 44 -1.64 -8.27 -1.70
CA ALA A 44 -2.82 -7.61 -2.24
C ALA A 44 -4.00 -8.60 -2.42
N ALA A 45 -3.73 -9.83 -2.83
CA ALA A 45 -4.75 -10.87 -2.93
C ALA A 45 -5.30 -11.28 -1.56
N ALA A 46 -4.44 -11.42 -0.55
CA ALA A 46 -4.86 -11.66 0.83
C ALA A 46 -5.69 -10.49 1.39
N ALA A 47 -5.25 -9.25 1.15
CA ALA A 47 -5.98 -8.04 1.51
C ALA A 47 -7.36 -7.97 0.85
N LEU A 48 -7.50 -8.44 -0.40
CA LEU A 48 -8.82 -8.54 -1.03
C LEU A 48 -9.73 -9.54 -0.30
N GLN A 49 -9.21 -10.69 0.11
CA GLN A 49 -10.00 -11.66 0.88
C GLN A 49 -10.45 -11.09 2.22
N GLU A 50 -9.57 -10.37 2.92
CA GLU A 50 -9.92 -9.67 4.15
C GLU A 50 -10.98 -8.58 3.91
N ALA A 51 -10.83 -7.80 2.83
CA ALA A 51 -11.79 -6.76 2.47
C ALA A 51 -13.17 -7.35 2.13
N LEU A 52 -13.23 -8.52 1.50
CA LEU A 52 -14.50 -9.23 1.25
C LEU A 52 -15.16 -9.67 2.56
N ALA A 53 -14.40 -10.20 3.52
CA ALA A 53 -14.91 -10.54 4.84
C ALA A 53 -15.42 -9.30 5.61
N GLU A 54 -14.77 -8.14 5.43
CA GLU A 54 -15.25 -6.88 5.99
C GLU A 54 -16.53 -6.36 5.32
N ALA A 55 -16.74 -6.62 4.03
CA ALA A 55 -17.99 -6.30 3.36
C ALA A 55 -19.17 -7.11 3.93
N GLU A 56 -18.93 -8.38 4.28
CA GLU A 56 -19.91 -9.19 5.00
C GLU A 56 -20.21 -8.63 6.39
N ALA A 57 -19.17 -8.19 7.12
CA ALA A 57 -19.34 -7.51 8.41
C ALA A 57 -20.18 -6.23 8.29
N LEU A 58 -19.96 -5.43 7.24
CA LEU A 58 -20.76 -4.24 6.96
C LEU A 58 -22.23 -4.58 6.66
N ARG A 59 -22.48 -5.69 5.95
CA ARG A 59 -23.84 -6.18 5.71
C ARG A 59 -24.57 -6.55 7.00
N LEU A 60 -23.90 -7.19 7.95
CA LEU A 60 -24.48 -7.48 9.26
C LEU A 60 -24.80 -6.19 10.05
N LEU A 61 -24.01 -5.13 9.88
CA LEU A 61 -24.32 -3.83 10.50
C LEU A 61 -25.53 -3.16 9.86
N LEU A 62 -25.75 -3.34 8.55
CA LEU A 62 -26.90 -2.76 7.84
C LEU A 62 -28.25 -3.26 8.34
N ASP A 63 -28.32 -4.52 8.78
CA ASP A 63 -29.55 -5.08 9.35
C ASP A 63 -30.02 -4.29 10.59
N ARG A 64 -29.07 -3.66 11.29
CA ARG A 64 -29.34 -2.81 12.47
C ARG A 64 -29.36 -1.31 12.13
N TYR A 65 -28.53 -0.87 11.18
CA TYR A 65 -28.32 0.53 10.83
C TYR A 65 -28.54 0.75 9.32
N PRO A 66 -29.79 0.83 8.84
CA PRO A 66 -30.11 0.93 7.41
C PRO A 66 -29.57 2.21 6.74
N GLU A 67 -29.29 3.26 7.51
CA GLU A 67 -28.64 4.49 7.06
C GLU A 67 -27.23 4.28 6.50
N LEU A 68 -26.58 3.15 6.80
CA LEU A 68 -25.24 2.82 6.29
C LEU A 68 -25.24 2.35 4.83
N SER A 69 -26.40 2.22 4.18
CA SER A 69 -26.52 1.64 2.82
C SER A 69 -25.65 2.34 1.77
N SER A 70 -25.47 3.66 1.89
CA SER A 70 -24.58 4.43 1.00
C SER A 70 -23.11 4.04 1.16
N TYR A 71 -22.66 3.66 2.37
CA TYR A 71 -21.31 3.19 2.62
C TYR A 71 -21.06 1.79 2.07
N GLN A 72 -22.08 0.93 2.01
CA GLN A 72 -21.96 -0.36 1.33
C GLN A 72 -21.67 -0.19 -0.15
N ALA A 73 -22.42 0.67 -0.85
CA ALA A 73 -22.17 0.94 -2.27
C ALA A 73 -20.77 1.51 -2.51
N GLN A 74 -20.30 2.40 -1.63
CA GLN A 74 -18.92 2.92 -1.67
C GLN A 74 -17.90 1.80 -1.46
N TYR A 75 -18.11 0.94 -0.47
CA TYR A 75 -17.20 -0.17 -0.17
C TYR A 75 -17.13 -1.19 -1.32
N GLU A 76 -18.27 -1.54 -1.92
CA GLU A 76 -18.36 -2.43 -3.08
C GLU A 76 -17.65 -1.84 -4.32
N ALA A 77 -17.72 -0.52 -4.53
CA ALA A 77 -16.97 0.13 -5.60
C ALA A 77 -15.45 0.02 -5.40
N ILE A 78 -14.96 0.13 -4.15
CA ILE A 78 -13.54 -0.04 -3.83
C ILE A 78 -13.13 -1.51 -4.04
N LEU A 79 -13.97 -2.48 -3.68
CA LEU A 79 -13.73 -3.91 -3.96
C LEU A 79 -13.55 -4.18 -5.46
N GLN A 80 -14.44 -3.64 -6.30
CA GLN A 80 -14.32 -3.77 -7.76
C GLN A 80 -13.03 -3.14 -8.28
N ALA A 81 -12.66 -1.96 -7.77
CA ALA A 81 -11.41 -1.31 -8.12
C ALA A 81 -10.19 -2.16 -7.70
N HIS A 82 -10.23 -2.77 -6.51
CA HIS A 82 -9.16 -3.65 -6.01
C HIS A 82 -9.02 -4.92 -6.86
N GLN A 83 -10.12 -5.57 -7.21
CA GLN A 83 -10.11 -6.73 -8.13
C GLN A 83 -9.49 -6.37 -9.49
N LYS A 84 -9.87 -5.23 -10.06
CA LYS A 84 -9.28 -4.73 -11.31
C LYS A 84 -7.79 -4.41 -11.17
N ALA A 85 -7.39 -3.85 -10.03
CA ALA A 85 -6.00 -3.56 -9.73
C ALA A 85 -5.16 -4.84 -9.69
N LEU A 86 -5.63 -5.93 -9.08
CA LEU A 86 -4.91 -7.22 -9.06
C LEU A 86 -4.64 -7.77 -10.46
N VAL A 87 -5.61 -7.71 -11.37
CA VAL A 87 -5.40 -8.10 -12.78
C VAL A 87 -4.31 -7.25 -13.41
N THR A 88 -4.34 -5.93 -13.14
CA THR A 88 -3.35 -4.97 -13.66
C THR A 88 -1.96 -5.24 -13.09
N PHE A 89 -1.84 -5.54 -11.79
CA PHE A 89 -0.57 -5.87 -11.15
C PHE A 89 0.03 -7.16 -11.71
N GLY A 90 -0.81 -8.16 -12.00
CA GLY A 90 -0.40 -9.38 -12.70
C GLY A 90 0.19 -9.09 -14.08
N GLN A 91 -0.47 -8.23 -14.87
CA GLN A 91 0.04 -7.81 -16.18
C GLN A 91 1.37 -7.05 -16.06
N TRP A 92 1.50 -6.15 -15.09
CA TRP A 92 2.74 -5.42 -14.86
C TRP A 92 3.88 -6.33 -14.41
N ALA A 93 3.62 -7.32 -13.56
CA ALA A 93 4.61 -8.31 -13.15
C ALA A 93 5.10 -9.13 -14.35
N GLN A 94 4.20 -9.57 -15.23
CA GLN A 94 4.56 -10.26 -16.48
C GLN A 94 5.39 -9.36 -17.42
N ALA A 95 5.05 -8.07 -17.51
CA ALA A 95 5.83 -7.10 -18.30
C ALA A 95 7.22 -6.84 -17.71
N VAL A 96 7.45 -7.04 -16.42
CA VAL A 96 8.80 -7.03 -15.82
C VAL A 96 9.55 -8.32 -16.13
N LYS A 97 8.88 -9.49 -16.01
CA LYS A 97 9.45 -10.80 -16.37
C LYS A 97 9.95 -10.86 -17.81
N ALA A 98 9.19 -10.28 -18.75
CA ALA A 98 9.56 -10.24 -20.16
C ALA A 98 10.80 -9.38 -20.48
N HIS A 99 11.21 -8.50 -19.56
CA HIS A 99 12.34 -7.59 -19.74
C HIS A 99 13.34 -7.67 -18.58
N PRO A 100 14.02 -8.82 -18.40
CA PRO A 100 14.86 -9.11 -17.22
C PRO A 100 16.12 -8.24 -17.09
N LYS A 101 16.39 -7.37 -18.07
CA LYS A 101 17.53 -6.43 -18.08
C LYS A 101 17.12 -5.00 -17.73
N ASP A 102 15.83 -4.70 -17.62
CA ASP A 102 15.32 -3.33 -17.41
C ASP A 102 14.93 -3.10 -15.94
N TYR A 103 15.94 -2.83 -15.11
CA TYR A 103 15.74 -2.54 -13.68
C TYR A 103 14.87 -1.32 -13.42
N ARG A 104 14.93 -0.29 -14.27
CA ARG A 104 14.11 0.92 -14.09
C ARG A 104 12.63 0.61 -14.20
N ARG A 105 12.26 -0.26 -15.14
CA ARG A 105 10.89 -0.75 -15.26
C ARG A 105 10.49 -1.52 -14.00
N ALA A 106 11.30 -2.46 -13.54
CA ALA A 106 11.00 -3.25 -12.33
C ALA A 106 10.77 -2.35 -11.11
N GLN A 107 11.65 -1.38 -10.86
CA GLN A 107 11.50 -0.45 -9.73
C GLN A 107 10.27 0.46 -9.84
N ARG A 108 9.95 0.95 -11.05
CA ARG A 108 8.75 1.77 -11.27
C ARG A 108 7.48 0.97 -11.05
N THR A 109 7.45 -0.27 -11.54
CA THR A 109 6.34 -1.19 -11.32
C THR A 109 6.14 -1.46 -9.83
N LEU A 110 7.22 -1.78 -9.09
CA LEU A 110 7.18 -1.98 -7.65
C LEU A 110 6.55 -0.80 -6.92
N ASN A 111 7.05 0.42 -7.18
CA ASN A 111 6.54 1.64 -6.55
C ASN A 111 5.09 1.94 -6.96
N ALA A 112 4.70 1.66 -8.21
CA ALA A 112 3.34 1.85 -8.68
C ALA A 112 2.37 0.88 -7.98
N ILE A 113 2.75 -0.39 -7.81
CA ILE A 113 1.93 -1.37 -7.08
C ILE A 113 1.74 -0.93 -5.63
N LEU A 114 2.83 -0.57 -4.94
CA LEU A 114 2.78 -0.05 -3.57
C LEU A 114 1.84 1.15 -3.44
N ALA A 115 2.00 2.16 -4.30
CA ALA A 115 1.17 3.36 -4.24
C ALA A 115 -0.32 3.08 -4.48
N ASN A 116 -0.65 2.19 -5.43
CA ASN A 116 -2.04 1.80 -5.68
C ASN A 116 -2.63 0.99 -4.52
N LEU A 117 -1.86 0.08 -3.94
CA LEU A 117 -2.30 -0.72 -2.79
C LEU A 117 -2.57 0.17 -1.57
N THR A 118 -1.64 1.07 -1.23
CA THR A 118 -1.83 2.02 -0.13
C THR A 118 -3.03 2.93 -0.37
N ALA A 119 -3.26 3.38 -1.62
CA ALA A 119 -4.42 4.20 -1.94
C ALA A 119 -5.75 3.44 -1.77
N LEU A 120 -5.79 2.15 -2.08
CA LEU A 120 -6.96 1.30 -1.84
C LEU A 120 -7.19 1.07 -0.35
N GLU A 121 -6.15 0.76 0.40
CA GLU A 121 -6.20 0.61 1.87
C GLU A 121 -6.72 1.88 2.56
N ASP A 122 -6.25 3.05 2.12
CA ASP A 122 -6.72 4.34 2.62
C ASP A 122 -8.21 4.56 2.32
N GLN A 123 -8.71 4.11 1.17
CA GLN A 123 -10.13 4.20 0.82
C GLN A 123 -10.97 3.28 1.70
N TYR A 124 -10.55 2.03 1.91
CA TYR A 124 -11.22 1.11 2.84
C TYR A 124 -11.27 1.68 4.25
N ALA A 125 -10.13 2.18 4.74
CA ALA A 125 -10.05 2.79 6.06
C ALA A 125 -11.02 3.96 6.20
N LYS A 126 -11.09 4.87 5.21
CA LYS A 126 -12.02 6.02 5.25
C LYS A 126 -13.48 5.59 5.41
N VAL A 127 -13.92 4.56 4.69
CA VAL A 127 -15.28 4.03 4.81
C VAL A 127 -15.49 3.35 6.16
N ALA A 128 -14.53 2.56 6.64
CA ALA A 128 -14.63 1.93 7.95
C ALA A 128 -14.71 2.97 9.09
N TRP A 129 -13.94 4.05 8.97
CA TRP A 129 -13.97 5.18 9.90
C TRP A 129 -15.30 5.94 9.87
N SER A 130 -15.88 6.19 8.70
CA SER A 130 -17.19 6.83 8.63
C SER A 130 -18.28 5.94 9.21
N VAL A 131 -18.24 4.63 8.98
CA VAL A 131 -19.17 3.67 9.60
C VAL A 131 -19.02 3.68 11.13
N ALA A 132 -17.79 3.67 11.66
CA ALA A 132 -17.54 3.75 13.09
C ALA A 132 -18.12 5.03 13.73
N GLN A 133 -18.09 6.15 13.01
CA GLN A 133 -18.68 7.40 13.48
C GLN A 133 -20.20 7.32 13.62
N HIS A 134 -20.88 6.62 12.73
CA HIS A 134 -22.35 6.48 12.75
C HIS A 134 -22.81 5.49 13.82
N VAL A 135 -22.07 4.40 14.03
CA VAL A 135 -22.38 3.36 15.03
C VAL A 135 -22.08 3.83 16.47
N GLY A 136 -21.59 5.06 16.67
CA GLY A 136 -21.37 5.65 18.00
C GLY A 136 -20.13 5.13 18.74
N THR A 137 -19.29 4.33 18.09
CA THR A 137 -18.03 3.79 18.66
C THR A 137 -16.82 4.69 18.42
N ALA A 138 -17.04 5.87 17.81
CA ALA A 138 -16.03 6.86 17.40
C ALA A 138 -15.00 7.25 18.48
N GLN A 139 -15.32 7.10 19.76
CA GLN A 139 -14.40 7.42 20.86
C GLN A 139 -13.34 6.34 21.14
N ARG A 140 -13.50 5.09 20.68
CA ARG A 140 -12.59 3.98 21.06
C ARG A 140 -11.62 3.55 19.97
N ILE A 141 -11.92 3.89 18.71
CA ILE A 141 -10.98 3.72 17.62
C ILE A 141 -10.50 5.14 17.37
N SER A 142 -9.25 5.48 17.70
CA SER A 142 -8.70 6.82 17.44
C SER A 142 -7.62 6.70 16.38
N ALA A 143 -7.87 7.28 15.20
CA ALA A 143 -6.80 7.53 14.25
C ALA A 143 -5.87 8.56 14.88
N VAL A 144 -4.59 8.21 15.08
CA VAL A 144 -3.63 9.15 15.67
C VAL A 144 -3.32 10.21 14.63
N SER A 145 -3.93 11.38 14.79
CA SER A 145 -3.70 12.52 13.90
C SER A 145 -2.30 13.07 14.13
N VAL A 146 -1.49 13.11 13.06
CA VAL A 146 -0.26 13.89 13.06
C VAL A 146 -0.70 15.36 13.01
N GLY A 147 -0.63 16.04 14.16
CA GLY A 147 -0.99 17.45 14.26
C GLY A 147 -0.22 18.34 13.26
N PRO A 148 -0.62 19.61 13.12
CA PRO A 148 0.04 20.55 12.22
C PRO A 148 1.54 20.67 12.53
N ARG A 149 2.35 21.01 11.52
CA ARG A 149 3.83 20.98 11.59
C ARG A 149 4.43 21.71 12.79
N TYR A 150 3.81 22.79 13.27
CA TYR A 150 4.27 23.52 14.47
C TYR A 150 4.22 22.66 15.75
N PHE A 151 3.41 21.60 15.76
CA PHE A 151 3.26 20.67 16.88
C PHE A 151 4.38 19.62 16.96
N PHE A 152 5.26 19.55 15.95
CA PHE A 152 6.35 18.56 15.91
C PHE A 152 7.42 18.79 16.98
N ALA A 153 7.49 19.99 17.54
CA ALA A 153 8.33 20.30 18.69
C ALA A 153 7.85 19.59 19.97
N VAL A 154 6.55 19.27 20.06
CA VAL A 154 5.92 18.60 21.21
C VAL A 154 5.76 17.11 20.95
N VAL A 155 5.24 16.75 19.77
CA VAL A 155 5.09 15.35 19.35
C VAL A 155 5.74 15.16 17.98
N PRO A 156 6.98 14.62 17.95
CA PRO A 156 7.62 14.30 16.69
C PRO A 156 6.77 13.32 15.86
N PRO A 157 6.70 13.48 14.52
CA PRO A 157 5.83 12.67 13.66
C PRO A 157 6.19 11.18 13.69
N GLN A 158 7.41 10.83 14.12
CA GLN A 158 7.87 9.46 14.29
C GLN A 158 7.03 8.70 15.32
N TYR A 159 6.64 9.34 16.42
CA TYR A 159 5.81 8.70 17.46
C TYR A 159 4.38 8.44 16.97
N ALA A 160 3.79 9.42 16.29
CA ALA A 160 2.48 9.25 15.68
C ALA A 160 2.49 8.15 14.60
N ARG A 161 3.59 8.02 13.83
CA ARG A 161 3.76 6.92 12.88
C ARG A 161 3.82 5.56 13.57
N LEU A 162 4.60 5.43 14.64
CA LEU A 162 4.70 4.17 15.40
C LEU A 162 3.36 3.75 15.99
N GLN A 163 2.61 4.70 16.55
CA GLN A 163 1.28 4.44 17.08
C GLN A 163 0.30 4.04 15.96
N ASN A 164 0.32 4.72 14.81
CA ASN A 164 -0.57 4.36 13.70
C ASN A 164 -0.23 3.00 13.08
N VAL A 165 1.05 2.64 12.94
CA VAL A 165 1.48 1.33 12.42
C VAL A 165 1.08 0.20 13.36
N GLN A 166 1.07 0.43 14.68
CA GLN A 166 0.69 -0.57 15.67
C GLN A 166 -0.83 -0.66 15.91
N ALA A 167 -1.57 0.45 15.76
CA ALA A 167 -2.96 0.52 16.18
C ALA A 167 -4.00 0.27 15.06
N ASN A 168 -3.64 0.54 13.79
CA ASN A 168 -4.63 0.65 12.71
C ASN A 168 -4.30 -0.28 11.54
N SER A 169 -4.70 -1.55 11.62
CA SER A 169 -4.86 -2.33 10.39
C SER A 169 -6.11 -1.84 9.66
N PRO A 170 -6.00 -1.37 8.41
CA PRO A 170 -7.13 -0.78 7.68
C PRO A 170 -8.27 -1.79 7.45
N LEU A 171 -7.96 -3.10 7.37
CA LEU A 171 -8.88 -4.20 7.03
C LEU A 171 -9.34 -5.05 8.23
N TYR A 172 -9.34 -4.48 9.42
CA TYR A 172 -9.86 -5.13 10.63
C TYR A 172 -10.92 -4.30 11.38
N LEU A 173 -11.11 -3.05 10.97
CA LEU A 173 -11.92 -2.08 11.71
C LEU A 173 -13.41 -2.46 11.69
N LEU A 174 -13.97 -2.89 10.55
CA LEU A 174 -15.39 -3.22 10.47
C LEU A 174 -15.73 -4.47 11.27
N ARG A 175 -14.86 -5.49 11.22
CA ARG A 175 -15.02 -6.71 12.02
C ARG A 175 -14.97 -6.43 13.52
N LYS A 176 -14.03 -5.57 13.95
CA LYS A 176 -13.94 -5.12 15.34
C LYS A 176 -15.22 -4.40 15.79
N LEU A 177 -15.81 -3.56 14.93
CA LEU A 177 -17.08 -2.88 15.22
C LEU A 177 -18.23 -3.87 15.42
N VAL A 178 -18.36 -4.85 14.53
CA VAL A 178 -19.36 -5.92 14.67
C VAL A 178 -19.16 -6.67 16.00
N GLN A 179 -17.93 -7.04 16.34
CA GLN A 179 -17.65 -7.72 17.59
C GLN A 179 -18.05 -6.88 18.82
N GLN A 180 -17.71 -5.58 18.83
CA GLN A 180 -18.11 -4.67 19.91
C GLN A 180 -19.63 -4.55 20.05
N GLN A 181 -20.36 -4.57 18.93
CA GLN A 181 -21.83 -4.55 18.93
C GLN A 181 -22.44 -5.86 19.44
N LEU A 182 -21.83 -7.00 19.14
CA LEU A 182 -22.26 -8.29 19.71
C LEU A 182 -22.00 -8.33 21.23
N GLU A 183 -20.87 -7.81 21.67
CA GLU A 183 -20.52 -7.71 23.10
C GLU A 183 -21.47 -6.78 23.86
N SER A 184 -21.85 -5.62 23.30
CA SER A 184 -22.82 -4.72 23.97
C SER A 184 -24.19 -5.36 24.14
N LEU A 185 -24.63 -6.18 23.18
CA LEU A 185 -25.90 -6.89 23.25
C LEU A 185 -25.94 -7.99 24.31
N THR A 186 -24.83 -8.69 24.48
CA THR A 186 -24.73 -9.73 25.53
C THR A 186 -24.63 -9.12 26.94
N GLN A 187 -24.18 -7.86 27.05
CA GLN A 187 -24.05 -7.15 28.32
C GLN A 187 -25.27 -6.31 28.73
N GLY A 188 -26.33 -6.27 27.90
CA GLY A 188 -27.62 -5.72 28.29
C GLY A 188 -27.67 -4.20 28.51
N ASN A 189 -26.79 -3.43 27.87
CA ASN A 189 -26.91 -1.96 27.83
C ASN A 189 -27.42 -1.51 26.45
N PRO A 190 -28.60 -0.85 26.37
CA PRO A 190 -29.12 -0.29 25.14
C PRO A 190 -28.26 0.86 24.60
#